data_AF-A0A9P6EMC3-F1
#
_entry.id   AF-A0A9P6EMC3-F1
#
_cell.length_a   1.000
_cell.length_b   1.000
_cell.length_c   1.000
_cell.angle_alpha   90.00
_cell.angle_beta   90.00
_cell.angle_gamma   90.00
#
_symmetry.space_group_name_H-M   'P 1'
#
loop_
_entity.id
_entity.type
_entity.pdbx_description
1 polymer ?
#
loop_
_entity_poly.entity_id
_entity_poly.type
_entity_poly.pdbx_seq_one_letter_code
_entity_poly.pdbx_strand_id
1 'polypeptide(L)'
;MVKIYDILDALKKENSAKTITMRKRRKSNTIRECEKESCQSPSKITVSMPVRQTKTVERKANPNTIQKDSQNCEKAALLGPSVLRDEEFPAFPLDNVAATALVDVPLQSISHQSDEDQVMQDLLANQAAGDEDEEDPRNVVRRFLNRPTKTESENLIHSLIRDYLIEKSLYVPGRKITEGIVLPFPDPSDVNYYENRAGQGGGPTLSPALYAWDKPKRHSWNVRLARLLTSDFNSYLLHKGQAKSLKLIELHRLNNDNLDSDYSLLDSNSSELVDILKKLGEVEEIILNKLDATAQRFKKAATQRREYFGRGDGDSTGSLTLLITRELESKRVTNRRGERRRGLYIRRHMIIEEQVQKRGQDTTNWSLIQGAFAHLEDGDMSSDETETEKGFYASKVVRRRKKMWINPEVSSMLHFVDQHYNPRTASGTLKKGSAPLKREITHGSCNSVALPRPKLPFNIYNVKELGLETVRTLQPKEPIILPEIYSFDDPTSMEG
;
A
#
# COMPACT_ATOMS: atom_id res chain seq x y z
N MET A 1 39.13 -11.65 33.44
CA MET A 1 38.07 -10.91 32.74
C MET A 1 38.54 -10.66 31.31
N VAL A 2 37.94 -11.33 30.32
CA VAL A 2 38.20 -11.04 28.90
C VAL A 2 37.51 -9.71 28.58
N LYS A 3 38.23 -8.75 28.00
CA LYS A 3 37.67 -7.43 27.71
C LYS A 3 36.65 -7.59 26.57
N ILE A 4 35.47 -7.01 26.72
CA ILE A 4 34.37 -7.08 25.72
C ILE A 4 34.85 -6.63 24.33
N TYR A 5 35.85 -5.74 24.27
CA TYR A 5 36.53 -5.35 23.04
C TYR A 5 37.13 -6.53 22.26
N ASP A 6 37.69 -7.54 22.94
CA ASP A 6 38.27 -8.72 22.29
C ASP A 6 37.17 -9.57 21.62
N ILE A 7 35.97 -9.60 22.20
CA ILE A 7 34.80 -10.29 21.64
C ILE A 7 34.25 -9.54 20.43
N LEU A 8 34.16 -8.20 20.51
CA LEU A 8 33.70 -7.38 19.39
C LEU A 8 34.66 -7.40 18.20
N ASP A 9 35.97 -7.43 18.45
CA ASP A 9 36.99 -7.55 17.41
C ASP A 9 36.99 -8.94 16.78
N ALA A 10 36.77 -10.00 17.56
CA ALA A 10 36.58 -11.35 17.05
C ALA A 10 35.34 -11.45 16.15
N LEU A 11 34.21 -10.87 16.56
CA LEU A 11 32.97 -10.85 15.77
C LEU A 11 33.10 -10.02 14.49
N LYS A 12 33.82 -8.89 14.52
CA LYS A 12 34.14 -8.09 13.33
C LYS A 12 35.02 -8.87 12.35
N LYS A 13 36.06 -9.58 12.85
CA LYS A 13 36.91 -10.44 12.03
C LYS A 13 36.13 -11.60 11.40
N GLU A 14 35.23 -12.23 12.15
CA GLU A 14 34.41 -13.33 11.65
C GLU A 14 33.43 -12.87 10.56
N ASN A 15 32.79 -11.72 10.74
CA ASN A 15 31.88 -11.14 9.75
C ASN A 15 32.62 -10.66 8.48
N SER A 16 33.81 -10.10 8.63
CA SER A 16 34.70 -9.77 7.50
C SER A 16 35.09 -11.02 6.72
N ALA A 17 35.51 -12.09 7.40
CA ALA A 17 35.88 -13.36 6.78
C ALA A 17 34.71 -14.01 6.02
N LYS A 18 33.50 -14.00 6.59
CA LYS A 18 32.26 -14.49 5.96
C LYS A 18 31.90 -13.69 4.70
N THR A 19 32.09 -12.37 4.74
CA THR A 19 31.82 -11.49 3.59
C THR A 19 32.81 -11.75 2.45
N ILE A 20 34.10 -11.95 2.76
CA ILE A 20 35.14 -12.28 1.79
C ILE A 20 34.88 -13.65 1.15
N THR A 21 34.45 -14.66 1.93
CA THR A 21 34.12 -15.99 1.39
C THR A 21 32.89 -15.95 0.48
N MET A 22 31.85 -15.21 0.84
CA MET A 22 30.67 -15.02 -0.01
C MET A 22 31.02 -14.32 -1.34
N ARG A 23 31.92 -13.34 -1.31
CA ARG A 23 32.39 -12.61 -2.50
C ARG A 23 33.25 -13.49 -3.42
N LYS A 24 34.12 -14.33 -2.85
CA LYS A 24 34.88 -15.34 -3.60
C LYS A 24 33.96 -16.38 -4.26
N ARG A 25 32.95 -16.87 -3.53
CA ARG A 25 31.99 -17.86 -4.05
C ARG A 25 31.13 -17.32 -5.19
N ARG A 26 30.76 -16.03 -5.15
CA ARG A 26 30.09 -15.35 -6.27
C ARG A 26 31.00 -15.24 -7.50
N LYS A 27 32.26 -14.83 -7.34
CA LYS A 27 33.21 -14.76 -8.46
C LYS A 27 33.47 -16.12 -9.11
N SER A 28 33.59 -17.20 -8.33
CA SER A 28 33.78 -18.55 -8.87
C SER A 28 32.56 -19.08 -9.62
N ASN A 29 31.34 -18.70 -9.24
CA ASN A 29 30.13 -19.07 -9.97
C ASN A 29 30.00 -18.29 -11.29
N THR A 30 30.33 -17.00 -11.30
CA THR A 30 30.32 -16.18 -12.53
C THR A 30 31.37 -16.67 -13.54
N ILE A 31 32.55 -17.10 -13.10
CA ILE A 31 33.58 -17.67 -13.99
C ILE A 31 33.13 -19.02 -14.57
N ARG A 32 32.46 -19.87 -13.78
CA ARG A 32 31.91 -21.15 -14.27
C ARG A 32 30.74 -21.01 -15.24
N GLU A 33 30.02 -19.89 -15.21
CA GLU A 33 28.96 -19.61 -16.18
C GLU A 33 29.55 -19.09 -17.51
N CYS A 34 30.60 -18.26 -17.47
CA CYS A 34 31.28 -17.81 -18.69
C CYS A 34 32.06 -18.92 -19.42
N GLU A 35 32.62 -19.91 -18.70
CA GLU A 35 33.34 -21.03 -19.33
C GLU A 35 32.41 -22.07 -20.00
N LYS A 36 31.10 -22.05 -19.70
CA LYS A 36 30.12 -22.93 -20.37
C LYS A 36 29.59 -22.38 -21.70
N GLU A 37 29.85 -21.12 -22.03
CA GLU A 37 29.32 -20.48 -23.24
C GLU A 37 30.33 -20.32 -24.38
N SER A 38 31.58 -20.77 -24.20
CA SER A 38 32.60 -20.74 -25.25
C SER A 38 33.10 -22.15 -25.54
N CYS A 39 32.35 -22.90 -26.34
CA CYS A 39 32.80 -23.98 -27.23
C CYS A 39 31.58 -24.74 -27.76
N GLN A 40 31.00 -24.30 -28.88
CA GLN A 40 30.33 -25.20 -29.84
C GLN A 40 30.05 -24.47 -31.15
N SER A 41 30.99 -24.61 -32.10
CA SER A 41 30.75 -24.36 -33.52
C SER A 41 29.85 -25.48 -34.07
N PRO A 42 28.93 -25.20 -35.02
CA PRO A 42 27.97 -26.19 -35.48
C PRO A 42 28.59 -27.11 -36.55
N SER A 43 28.67 -28.40 -36.24
CA SER A 43 28.89 -29.44 -37.24
C SER A 43 27.55 -29.84 -37.88
N LYS A 44 27.53 -29.83 -39.22
CA LYS A 44 26.47 -30.39 -40.06
C LYS A 44 26.24 -31.86 -39.68
N ILE A 45 25.02 -32.19 -39.27
CA ILE A 45 24.53 -33.58 -39.24
C ILE A 45 23.18 -33.60 -39.94
N THR A 46 23.20 -34.20 -41.13
CA THR A 46 22.04 -34.68 -41.89
C THR A 46 21.38 -35.82 -41.10
N VAL A 47 20.09 -35.67 -40.77
CA VAL A 47 19.28 -36.76 -40.21
C VAL A 47 18.05 -36.98 -41.10
N SER A 48 17.96 -38.20 -41.60
CA SER A 48 16.87 -38.77 -42.38
C SER A 48 15.56 -38.80 -41.56
N MET A 49 14.47 -38.33 -42.15
CA MET A 49 13.13 -38.36 -41.55
C MET A 49 12.48 -39.75 -41.72
N PRO A 50 11.91 -40.36 -40.67
CA PRO A 50 10.93 -41.42 -40.85
C PRO A 50 9.53 -40.82 -41.04
N VAL A 51 8.89 -41.26 -42.12
CA VAL A 51 7.49 -41.01 -42.49
C VAL A 51 6.57 -41.51 -41.37
N ARG A 52 5.79 -40.60 -40.77
CA ARG A 52 4.77 -40.92 -39.76
C ARG A 52 3.39 -40.89 -40.42
N GLN A 53 2.78 -42.06 -40.50
CA GLN A 53 1.43 -42.29 -41.02
C GLN A 53 0.38 -41.51 -40.22
N THR A 54 -0.44 -40.74 -40.91
CA THR A 54 -1.62 -40.08 -40.37
C THR A 54 -2.76 -41.10 -40.25
N LYS A 55 -3.17 -41.41 -39.01
CA LYS A 55 -4.45 -42.09 -38.75
C LYS A 55 -5.54 -41.02 -38.63
N THR A 56 -6.42 -41.01 -39.61
CA THR A 56 -7.71 -40.31 -39.63
C THR A 56 -8.60 -40.90 -38.53
N VAL A 57 -9.02 -40.08 -37.57
CA VAL A 57 -10.08 -40.42 -36.61
C VAL A 57 -11.30 -39.60 -36.99
N GLU A 58 -12.28 -40.26 -37.61
CA GLU A 58 -13.61 -39.72 -37.86
C GLU A 58 -14.32 -39.48 -36.52
N ARG A 59 -14.58 -38.21 -36.19
CA ARG A 59 -15.52 -37.85 -35.12
C ARG A 59 -16.92 -37.73 -35.74
N LYS A 60 -17.77 -38.70 -35.43
CA LYS A 60 -19.23 -38.60 -35.64
C LYS A 60 -19.79 -37.49 -34.75
N ALA A 61 -20.47 -36.53 -35.37
CA ALA A 61 -21.22 -35.48 -34.72
C ALA A 61 -22.51 -36.06 -34.09
N ASN A 62 -22.76 -35.71 -32.83
CA ASN A 62 -24.00 -35.99 -32.13
C ASN A 62 -24.79 -34.67 -32.00
N PRO A 63 -25.95 -34.49 -32.66
CA PRO A 63 -26.71 -33.26 -32.60
C PRO A 63 -27.83 -33.41 -31.57
N ASN A 64 -27.64 -32.93 -30.34
CA ASN A 64 -28.75 -32.70 -29.40
C ASN A 64 -28.28 -31.93 -28.16
N THR A 65 -28.07 -30.62 -28.26
CA THR A 65 -28.22 -29.70 -27.12
C THR A 65 -28.37 -28.26 -27.62
N ILE A 66 -29.58 -27.89 -28.02
CA ILE A 66 -29.99 -26.50 -28.25
C ILE A 66 -31.25 -26.29 -27.40
N GLN A 67 -31.35 -25.13 -26.74
CA GLN A 67 -32.40 -24.65 -25.83
C GLN A 67 -32.33 -25.11 -24.38
N LYS A 68 -31.72 -24.27 -23.55
CA LYS A 68 -32.27 -23.76 -22.26
C LYS A 68 -31.16 -22.97 -21.59
N ASP A 69 -31.10 -21.65 -21.84
CA ASP A 69 -30.38 -20.68 -20.98
C ASP A 69 -30.77 -19.23 -21.34
N SER A 70 -32.06 -18.99 -21.59
CA SER A 70 -32.59 -17.65 -21.87
C SER A 70 -33.96 -17.47 -21.23
N GLN A 71 -34.03 -17.58 -19.90
CA GLN A 71 -35.21 -17.25 -19.09
C GLN A 71 -34.83 -17.26 -17.60
N ASN A 72 -34.07 -16.27 -17.13
CA ASN A 72 -33.89 -16.03 -15.68
C ASN A 72 -33.38 -14.63 -15.32
N CYS A 73 -33.78 -13.59 -16.07
CA CYS A 73 -33.50 -12.18 -15.71
C CYS A 73 -34.74 -11.27 -15.64
N GLU A 74 -35.96 -11.82 -15.71
CA GLU A 74 -37.20 -11.03 -15.56
C GLU A 74 -38.04 -11.61 -14.42
N LYS A 75 -37.70 -11.26 -13.17
CA LYS A 75 -38.59 -11.40 -12.00
C LYS A 75 -38.03 -10.64 -10.79
N ALA A 76 -37.92 -9.32 -10.90
CA ALA A 76 -37.61 -8.44 -9.77
C ALA A 76 -38.22 -7.03 -9.93
N ALA A 77 -39.43 -6.94 -10.48
CA ALA A 77 -40.10 -5.64 -10.68
C ALA A 77 -41.61 -5.74 -10.44
N LEU A 78 -42.04 -6.13 -9.24
CA LEU A 78 -43.43 -5.97 -8.78
C LEU A 78 -43.47 -5.86 -7.25
N LEU A 79 -43.14 -4.68 -6.72
CA LEU A 79 -43.67 -4.19 -5.45
C LEU A 79 -43.99 -2.70 -5.64
N GLY A 80 -45.28 -2.39 -5.67
CA GLY A 80 -45.80 -1.03 -5.83
C GLY A 80 -45.63 -0.17 -4.58
N PRO A 81 -45.77 1.16 -4.70
CA PRO A 81 -45.57 2.08 -3.59
C PRO A 81 -46.81 2.15 -2.69
N SER A 82 -46.59 1.89 -1.40
CA SER A 82 -47.59 2.12 -0.36
C SER A 82 -47.71 3.60 -0.03
N VAL A 83 -48.90 4.12 -0.34
CA VAL A 83 -49.71 5.16 0.30
C VAL A 83 -49.05 6.01 1.40
N LEU A 84 -49.09 7.30 1.12
CA LEU A 84 -48.77 8.48 1.93
C LEU A 84 -49.49 8.46 3.30
N ARG A 85 -48.76 8.81 4.36
CA ARG A 85 -49.32 9.39 5.58
C ARG A 85 -48.79 10.81 5.72
N ASP A 86 -49.73 11.73 5.83
CA ASP A 86 -49.54 13.13 6.17
C ASP A 86 -49.09 13.24 7.63
N GLU A 87 -47.93 13.84 7.85
CA GLU A 87 -47.48 14.33 9.17
C GLU A 87 -47.17 15.82 8.99
N GLU A 88 -48.07 16.64 9.52
CA GLU A 88 -47.99 18.09 9.60
C GLU A 88 -46.81 18.50 10.50
N PHE A 89 -45.86 19.26 9.96
CA PHE A 89 -44.83 19.92 10.75
C PHE A 89 -45.29 21.32 11.19
N PRO A 90 -45.18 21.67 12.48
CA PRO A 90 -45.53 23.01 12.96
C PRO A 90 -44.48 24.05 12.55
N ALA A 91 -44.98 25.18 12.08
CA ALA A 91 -44.23 26.37 11.75
C ALA A 91 -43.49 26.94 12.98
N PHE A 92 -42.19 27.24 12.81
CA PHE A 92 -41.44 28.05 13.76
C PHE A 92 -41.40 29.51 13.30
N PRO A 93 -41.50 30.50 14.22
CA PRO A 93 -41.52 31.91 13.85
C PRO A 93 -40.11 32.43 13.57
N LEU A 94 -40.02 33.25 12.52
CA LEU A 94 -38.92 34.15 12.22
C LEU A 94 -39.00 35.35 13.16
N ASP A 95 -37.96 35.59 13.95
CA ASP A 95 -37.72 36.88 14.59
C ASP A 95 -36.26 37.33 14.42
N ASN A 96 -36.13 38.41 13.65
CA ASN A 96 -35.34 39.62 13.90
C ASN A 96 -34.15 39.54 14.87
N VAL A 97 -32.92 39.72 14.36
CA VAL A 97 -31.88 40.47 15.08
C VAL A 97 -31.04 41.32 14.12
N ALA A 98 -31.24 42.63 14.29
CA ALA A 98 -30.32 43.76 14.24
C ALA A 98 -29.07 43.76 13.34
N ALA A 99 -29.05 44.77 12.48
CA ALA A 99 -27.87 45.38 11.90
C ALA A 99 -26.93 45.94 12.99
N THR A 100 -25.63 45.68 12.85
CA THR A 100 -24.57 46.35 13.60
C THR A 100 -23.62 47.05 12.63
N ALA A 101 -23.31 48.29 12.99
CA ALA A 101 -22.72 49.31 12.17
C ALA A 101 -21.23 49.07 11.81
N LEU A 102 -20.87 49.54 10.62
CA LEU A 102 -19.50 49.84 10.21
C LEU A 102 -18.89 50.88 11.15
N VAL A 103 -17.68 50.60 11.64
CA VAL A 103 -16.76 51.61 12.18
C VAL A 103 -15.45 51.47 11.41
N ASP A 104 -15.16 52.51 10.62
CA ASP A 104 -13.87 52.75 9.98
C ASP A 104 -12.80 53.06 11.03
N VAL A 105 -11.66 52.38 10.94
CA VAL A 105 -10.42 52.79 11.62
C VAL A 105 -9.26 52.71 10.61
N PRO A 106 -8.54 53.82 10.34
CA PRO A 106 -7.39 53.82 9.44
C PRO A 106 -6.11 53.68 10.24
N LEU A 107 -5.27 52.67 9.95
CA LEU A 107 -3.89 52.62 10.46
C LEU A 107 -2.89 52.11 9.41
N GLN A 108 -2.20 53.09 8.84
CA GLN A 108 -0.74 53.20 8.74
C GLN A 108 0.07 52.02 8.19
N SER A 109 0.57 52.25 6.98
CA SER A 109 1.70 51.61 6.32
C SER A 109 2.99 51.68 7.15
N ILE A 110 3.53 50.52 7.52
CA ILE A 110 4.91 50.35 7.97
C ILE A 110 5.63 49.50 6.94
N SER A 111 6.61 50.09 6.26
CA SER A 111 7.53 49.44 5.33
C SER A 111 8.70 48.81 6.11
N HIS A 112 8.77 47.48 6.13
CA HIS A 112 10.00 46.74 6.45
C HIS A 112 10.20 45.62 5.42
N GLN A 113 10.98 45.92 4.39
CA GLN A 113 11.81 45.00 3.61
C GLN A 113 13.21 45.13 4.24
N SER A 114 13.94 44.08 4.64
CA SER A 114 14.80 43.33 3.71
C SER A 114 15.46 42.05 4.26
N ASP A 115 15.09 41.49 5.42
CA ASP A 115 15.96 40.50 6.10
C ASP A 115 15.42 39.05 6.15
N GLU A 116 14.15 38.81 5.77
CA GLU A 116 13.57 37.45 5.82
C GLU A 116 13.88 36.60 4.56
N ASP A 117 14.11 37.24 3.41
CA ASP A 117 14.39 36.53 2.15
C ASP A 117 15.80 35.90 2.11
N GLN A 118 16.75 36.45 2.88
CA GLN A 118 18.11 35.92 2.97
C GLN A 118 18.17 34.66 3.86
N VAL A 119 17.38 34.63 4.94
CA VAL A 119 17.28 33.46 5.83
C VAL A 119 16.59 32.29 5.14
N MET A 120 15.60 32.57 4.28
CA MET A 120 14.92 31.53 3.51
C MET A 120 15.82 30.90 2.44
N GLN A 121 16.74 31.66 1.84
CA GLN A 121 17.71 31.13 0.87
C GLN A 121 18.81 30.29 1.54
N ASP A 122 19.29 30.67 2.73
CA ASP A 122 20.31 29.89 3.46
C ASP A 122 19.74 28.60 4.09
N LEU A 123 18.44 28.56 4.40
CA LEU A 123 17.72 27.34 4.80
C LEU A 123 17.52 26.36 3.63
N LEU A 124 17.40 26.86 2.40
CA LEU A 124 17.28 26.01 1.20
C LEU A 124 18.64 25.48 0.74
N ALA A 125 19.74 26.22 0.97
CA ALA A 125 21.08 25.79 0.58
C ALA A 125 21.65 24.65 1.46
N ASN A 126 21.19 24.50 2.71
CA ASN A 126 21.70 23.50 3.66
C ASN A 126 20.93 22.17 3.68
N GLN A 127 19.88 22.00 2.86
CA GLN A 127 19.14 20.72 2.74
C GLN A 127 19.64 19.80 1.61
N ALA A 128 20.70 20.18 0.89
CA ALA A 128 21.15 19.49 -0.33
C ALA A 128 22.04 18.24 -0.12
N ALA A 129 22.12 17.68 1.10
CA ALA A 129 22.95 16.52 1.42
C ALA A 129 22.22 15.41 2.18
N GLY A 130 20.92 15.23 1.91
CA GLY A 130 20.11 14.12 2.42
C GLY A 130 20.00 12.97 1.41
N ASP A 131 19.97 11.73 1.91
CA ASP A 131 19.88 10.48 1.15
C ASP A 131 18.97 10.56 -0.10
N GLU A 132 19.55 10.32 -1.29
CA GLU A 132 18.86 10.28 -2.60
C GLU A 132 17.73 9.22 -2.70
N ASP A 133 17.47 8.45 -1.64
CA ASP A 133 16.39 7.47 -1.55
C ASP A 133 15.08 8.06 -0.93
N GLU A 134 15.09 9.31 -0.43
CA GLU A 134 13.89 9.98 0.13
C GLU A 134 13.06 10.80 -0.89
N GLU A 135 13.63 11.14 -2.05
CA GLU A 135 12.95 11.91 -3.11
C GLU A 135 12.10 11.06 -4.07
N ASP A 136 11.47 9.97 -3.61
CA ASP A 136 10.43 9.35 -4.42
C ASP A 136 9.11 10.14 -4.22
N PRO A 137 8.60 10.91 -5.20
CA PRO A 137 7.33 11.63 -5.07
C PRO A 137 6.14 10.69 -4.80
N ARG A 138 6.32 9.37 -4.99
CA ARG A 138 5.37 8.33 -4.54
C ARG A 138 5.23 8.24 -3.02
N ASN A 139 6.18 8.76 -2.24
CA ASN A 139 6.13 8.82 -0.78
C ASN A 139 5.50 10.12 -0.26
N VAL A 140 5.59 11.23 -0.99
CA VAL A 140 5.00 12.52 -0.60
C VAL A 140 3.47 12.44 -0.49
N VAL A 141 2.82 11.78 -1.46
CA VAL A 141 1.35 11.59 -1.49
C VAL A 141 0.88 10.42 -0.61
N ARG A 142 1.79 9.62 -0.01
CA ARG A 142 1.43 8.56 0.96
C ARG A 142 0.99 9.10 2.32
N ARG A 143 1.18 10.41 2.58
CA ARG A 143 0.68 11.06 3.79
C ARG A 143 -0.83 11.22 3.66
N PHE A 144 -1.57 10.15 3.92
CA PHE A 144 -2.96 10.27 4.34
C PHE A 144 -2.98 11.31 5.46
N LEU A 145 -3.64 12.44 5.19
CA LEU A 145 -3.84 13.52 6.13
C LEU A 145 -4.36 12.91 7.44
N ASN A 146 -3.64 13.17 8.55
CA ASN A 146 -4.02 12.95 9.94
C ASN A 146 -3.58 11.67 10.67
N ARG A 147 -2.65 10.86 10.15
CA ARG A 147 -1.89 9.94 11.03
C ARG A 147 -0.47 10.47 11.20
N PRO A 148 -0.05 10.84 12.43
CA PRO A 148 1.34 11.20 12.66
C PRO A 148 2.21 10.03 12.18
N THR A 149 3.18 10.35 11.32
CA THR A 149 4.14 9.37 10.82
C THR A 149 4.93 8.87 12.02
N LYS A 150 4.85 7.56 12.30
CA LYS A 150 5.61 6.95 13.38
C LYS A 150 7.09 7.23 13.18
N THR A 151 7.74 7.69 14.23
CA THR A 151 9.19 7.90 14.24
C THR A 151 9.94 6.59 13.93
N GLU A 152 11.19 6.67 13.46
CA GLU A 152 11.99 5.46 13.20
C GLU A 152 12.16 4.61 14.47
N SER A 153 12.33 5.26 15.62
CA SER A 153 12.43 4.62 16.93
C SER A 153 11.16 3.84 17.29
N GLU A 154 9.97 4.42 17.13
CA GLU A 154 8.68 3.72 17.30
C GLU A 154 8.56 2.49 16.39
N ASN A 155 8.95 2.64 15.12
CA ASN A 155 8.91 1.54 14.16
C ASN A 155 9.85 0.40 14.58
N LEU A 156 11.02 0.72 15.12
CA LEU A 156 12.00 -0.24 15.62
C LEU A 156 11.47 -1.00 16.85
N ILE A 157 10.85 -0.30 17.82
CA ILE A 157 10.21 -0.91 18.99
C ILE A 157 9.09 -1.87 18.58
N HIS A 158 8.20 -1.43 17.68
CA HIS A 158 7.15 -2.29 17.14
C HIS A 158 7.70 -3.51 16.38
N SER A 159 8.90 -3.42 15.82
CA SER A 159 9.60 -4.54 15.20
C SER A 159 10.11 -5.52 16.25
N LEU A 160 10.81 -5.01 17.27
CA LEU A 160 11.32 -5.79 18.40
C LEU A 160 10.23 -6.54 19.16
N ILE A 161 9.11 -5.87 19.45
CA ILE A 161 7.97 -6.51 20.14
C ILE A 161 7.36 -7.61 19.27
N ARG A 162 7.30 -7.44 17.94
CA ARG A 162 6.80 -8.52 17.05
C ARG A 162 7.72 -9.72 17.08
N ASP A 163 9.03 -9.53 17.00
CA ASP A 163 10.00 -10.62 17.03
C ASP A 163 9.91 -11.38 18.37
N TYR A 164 9.82 -10.65 19.48
CA TYR A 164 9.61 -11.22 20.81
C TYR A 164 8.30 -12.03 20.91
N LEU A 165 7.17 -11.48 20.45
CA LEU A 165 5.89 -12.19 20.50
C LEU A 165 5.83 -13.40 19.55
N ILE A 166 6.59 -13.40 18.45
CA ILE A 166 6.77 -14.57 17.59
C ILE A 166 7.51 -15.67 18.35
N GLU A 167 8.59 -15.33 19.06
CA GLU A 167 9.34 -16.29 19.88
C GLU A 167 8.46 -16.89 20.99
N LYS A 168 7.57 -16.08 21.59
CA LYS A 168 6.58 -16.55 22.57
C LYS A 168 5.38 -17.29 21.97
N SER A 169 5.36 -17.51 20.64
CA SER A 169 4.24 -18.15 19.93
C SER A 169 2.89 -17.45 20.11
N LEU A 170 2.92 -16.15 20.43
CA LEU A 170 1.73 -15.30 20.63
C LEU A 170 1.43 -14.41 19.42
N TYR A 171 2.34 -14.34 18.44
CA TYR A 171 2.14 -13.55 17.23
C TYR A 171 2.38 -14.38 15.98
N VAL A 172 1.39 -14.42 15.09
CA VAL A 172 1.50 -15.05 13.78
C VAL A 172 1.64 -13.97 12.72
N PRO A 173 2.75 -13.92 11.96
CA PRO A 173 2.89 -13.02 10.83
C PRO A 173 1.72 -13.23 9.86
N GLY A 174 1.09 -12.14 9.41
CA GLY A 174 -0.19 -12.19 8.68
C GLY A 174 -0.21 -13.03 7.39
N ARG A 175 0.94 -13.51 6.90
CA ARG A 175 1.03 -14.44 5.76
C ARG A 175 0.81 -15.91 6.12
N LYS A 176 0.91 -16.28 7.41
CA LYS A 176 0.92 -17.69 7.86
C LYS A 176 -0.38 -18.17 8.52
N ILE A 177 -1.32 -17.27 8.85
CA ILE A 177 -2.58 -17.62 9.54
C ILE A 177 -3.45 -18.62 8.73
N THR A 178 -3.18 -18.78 7.43
CA THR A 178 -3.90 -19.68 6.53
C THR A 178 -3.65 -21.16 6.80
N GLU A 179 -2.53 -21.53 7.42
CA GLU A 179 -2.06 -22.92 7.52
C GLU A 179 -2.64 -23.71 8.71
N GLY A 180 -3.89 -23.44 9.10
CA GLY A 180 -4.53 -24.22 10.18
C GLY A 180 -3.88 -24.04 11.56
N ILE A 181 -3.13 -22.96 11.77
CA ILE A 181 -2.48 -22.67 13.06
C ILE A 181 -3.56 -22.55 14.14
N VAL A 182 -3.54 -23.48 15.08
CA VAL A 182 -4.32 -23.44 16.32
C VAL A 182 -3.50 -22.63 17.33
N LEU A 183 -4.04 -21.48 17.74
CA LEU A 183 -3.43 -20.74 18.85
C LEU A 183 -3.69 -21.49 20.16
N PRO A 184 -2.72 -21.50 21.09
CA PRO A 184 -2.95 -22.08 22.39
C PRO A 184 -3.94 -21.22 23.18
N PHE A 185 -4.90 -21.87 23.84
CA PHE A 185 -5.89 -21.24 24.72
C PHE A 185 -5.61 -21.66 26.17
N PRO A 186 -5.77 -20.76 27.15
CA PRO A 186 -5.84 -21.16 28.55
C PRO A 186 -7.12 -21.99 28.82
N ASP A 187 -7.07 -22.86 29.82
CA ASP A 187 -8.28 -23.56 30.29
C ASP A 187 -9.30 -22.51 30.78
N PRO A 188 -10.55 -22.52 30.29
CA PRO A 188 -11.59 -21.59 30.75
C PRO A 188 -11.79 -21.62 32.27
N SER A 189 -11.57 -22.77 32.91
CA SER A 189 -11.68 -22.95 34.36
C SER A 189 -10.65 -22.10 35.10
N ASP A 190 -9.40 -22.07 34.63
CA ASP A 190 -8.32 -21.26 35.20
C ASP A 190 -8.58 -19.77 35.03
N VAL A 191 -9.04 -19.36 33.84
CA VAL A 191 -9.36 -17.95 33.55
C VAL A 191 -10.50 -17.47 34.44
N ASN A 192 -11.58 -18.26 34.57
CA ASN A 192 -12.72 -17.92 35.41
C ASN A 192 -12.36 -17.95 36.90
N TYR A 193 -11.52 -18.91 37.32
CA TYR A 193 -11.05 -18.98 38.71
C TYR A 193 -10.21 -17.74 39.08
N TYR A 194 -9.31 -17.32 38.19
CA TYR A 194 -8.53 -16.09 38.36
C TYR A 194 -9.41 -14.84 38.45
N GLU A 195 -10.45 -14.75 37.61
CA GLU A 195 -11.42 -13.65 37.61
C GLU A 195 -12.23 -13.60 38.91
N ASN A 196 -12.81 -14.74 39.33
CA ASN A 196 -13.66 -14.84 40.51
C ASN A 196 -12.93 -14.53 41.82
N ARG A 197 -11.61 -14.77 41.88
CA ARG A 197 -10.79 -14.47 43.05
C ARG A 197 -10.07 -13.12 42.98
N ALA A 198 -10.51 -12.21 42.10
CA ALA A 198 -9.88 -10.90 41.92
C ALA A 198 -8.35 -10.99 41.71
N GLY A 199 -7.90 -12.02 41.00
CA GLY A 199 -6.49 -12.30 40.74
C GLY A 199 -5.75 -13.10 41.82
N GLN A 200 -6.42 -13.52 42.90
CA GLN A 200 -5.87 -14.42 43.92
C GLN A 200 -6.02 -15.90 43.48
N GLY A 201 -5.24 -16.31 42.49
CA GLY A 201 -5.24 -17.69 41.97
C GLY A 201 -4.03 -17.96 41.06
N GLY A 202 -3.96 -19.18 40.50
CA GLY A 202 -3.00 -19.50 39.45
C GLY A 202 -3.23 -18.58 38.25
N GLY A 203 -2.45 -17.51 38.15
CA GLY A 203 -2.56 -16.52 37.08
C GLY A 203 -1.85 -16.97 35.79
N PRO A 204 -1.87 -16.14 34.74
CA PRO A 204 -1.10 -16.42 33.55
C PRO A 204 0.39 -16.56 33.87
N THR A 205 1.06 -17.48 33.20
CA THR A 205 2.52 -17.70 33.31
C THR A 205 3.22 -17.34 32.01
N LEU A 206 4.55 -17.27 32.02
CA LEU A 206 5.36 -16.99 30.82
C LEU A 206 5.71 -18.27 30.02
N SER A 207 5.50 -19.45 30.62
CA SER A 207 5.89 -20.74 30.05
C SER A 207 4.86 -21.82 30.43
N PRO A 208 3.82 -22.04 29.63
CA PRO A 208 3.49 -21.37 28.37
C PRO A 208 2.78 -20.02 28.57
N ALA A 209 3.08 -19.03 27.72
CA ALA A 209 2.34 -17.78 27.67
C ALA A 209 1.00 -17.99 26.94
N LEU A 210 -0.11 -17.98 27.67
CA LEU A 210 -1.45 -18.28 27.14
C LEU A 210 -2.36 -17.05 27.18
N TYR A 211 -2.63 -16.45 26.02
CA TYR A 211 -3.55 -15.32 25.90
C TYR A 211 -5.00 -15.80 25.78
N ALA A 212 -5.92 -15.20 26.52
CA ALA A 212 -7.35 -15.53 26.41
C ALA A 212 -7.96 -14.79 25.22
N TRP A 213 -7.88 -15.40 24.03
CA TRP A 213 -8.27 -14.80 22.74
C TRP A 213 -9.76 -14.49 22.60
N ASP A 214 -10.60 -15.18 23.35
CA ASP A 214 -12.05 -15.00 23.43
C ASP A 214 -12.42 -13.76 24.25
N LYS A 215 -11.65 -13.46 25.30
CA LYS A 215 -11.83 -12.32 26.20
C LYS A 215 -11.32 -11.00 25.58
N PRO A 216 -11.86 -9.83 26.02
CA PRO A 216 -11.37 -8.53 25.55
C PRO A 216 -9.96 -8.22 26.07
N LYS A 217 -9.24 -7.31 25.41
CA LYS A 217 -7.87 -6.92 25.84
C LYS A 217 -7.77 -6.36 27.27
N ARG A 218 -8.86 -5.77 27.77
CA ARG A 218 -8.97 -5.21 29.14
C ARG A 218 -9.27 -6.26 30.21
N HIS A 219 -9.47 -7.52 29.84
CA HIS A 219 -9.71 -8.60 30.79
C HIS A 219 -8.52 -8.77 31.74
N SER A 220 -8.77 -9.00 33.03
CA SER A 220 -7.75 -9.07 34.08
C SER A 220 -6.62 -10.07 33.77
N TRP A 221 -6.97 -11.25 33.24
CA TRP A 221 -6.02 -12.24 32.73
C TRP A 221 -5.07 -11.67 31.66
N ASN A 222 -5.64 -11.03 30.63
CA ASN A 222 -4.88 -10.51 29.50
C ASN A 222 -3.99 -9.32 29.90
N VAL A 223 -4.49 -8.44 30.78
CA VAL A 223 -3.70 -7.34 31.36
C VAL A 223 -2.55 -7.88 32.21
N ARG A 224 -2.81 -8.88 33.06
CA ARG A 224 -1.75 -9.50 33.88
C ARG A 224 -0.69 -10.16 33.01
N LEU A 225 -1.10 -10.91 31.98
CA LEU A 225 -0.16 -11.53 31.03
C LEU A 225 0.67 -10.46 30.30
N ALA A 226 0.06 -9.37 29.85
CA ALA A 226 0.79 -8.29 29.17
C ALA A 226 1.86 -7.68 30.08
N ARG A 227 1.58 -7.47 31.38
CA ARG A 227 2.59 -7.01 32.35
C ARG A 227 3.76 -7.99 32.50
N LEU A 228 3.46 -9.29 32.56
CA LEU A 228 4.50 -10.33 32.62
C LEU A 228 5.35 -10.31 31.34
N LEU A 229 4.71 -10.20 30.18
CA LEU A 229 5.39 -10.08 28.88
C LEU A 229 6.22 -8.81 28.79
N THR A 230 5.77 -7.68 29.32
CA THR A 230 6.58 -6.44 29.37
C THR A 230 7.84 -6.63 30.21
N SER A 231 7.72 -7.25 31.39
CA SER A 231 8.87 -7.53 32.25
C SER A 231 9.89 -8.46 31.56
N ASP A 232 9.40 -9.52 30.93
CA ASP A 232 10.25 -10.49 30.22
C ASP A 232 10.82 -9.91 28.90
N PHE A 233 10.09 -9.01 28.25
CA PHE A 233 10.57 -8.27 27.09
C PHE A 233 11.77 -7.37 27.44
N ASN A 234 11.79 -6.76 28.63
CA ASN A 234 12.96 -5.99 29.08
C ASN A 234 14.20 -6.89 29.18
N SER A 235 14.06 -8.10 29.71
CA SER A 235 15.15 -9.10 29.72
C SER A 235 15.52 -9.54 28.30
N TYR A 236 14.54 -9.71 27.42
CA TYR A 236 14.79 -10.05 26.00
C TYR A 236 15.63 -8.99 25.29
N LEU A 237 15.37 -7.70 25.53
CA LEU A 237 16.15 -6.61 24.94
C LEU A 237 17.60 -6.62 25.41
N LEU A 238 17.85 -6.90 26.69
CA LEU A 238 19.20 -6.97 27.25
C LEU A 238 20.02 -8.14 26.70
N HIS A 239 19.39 -9.27 26.35
CA HIS A 239 20.11 -10.48 25.96
C HIS A 239 20.10 -10.78 24.45
N LYS A 240 18.92 -10.78 23.82
CA LYS A 240 18.74 -11.20 22.41
C LYS A 240 18.55 -10.01 21.47
N GLY A 241 18.00 -8.91 21.98
CA GLY A 241 17.71 -7.69 21.21
C GLY A 241 18.89 -6.74 21.02
N GLN A 242 20.08 -7.05 21.55
CA GLN A 242 21.19 -6.11 21.75
C GLN A 242 21.52 -5.23 20.55
N ALA A 243 21.65 -5.80 19.35
CA ALA A 243 22.00 -5.00 18.16
C ALA A 243 20.92 -3.97 17.80
N LYS A 244 19.64 -4.34 17.91
CA LYS A 244 18.51 -3.46 17.62
C LYS A 244 18.25 -2.48 18.77
N SER A 245 18.52 -2.87 20.02
CA SER A 245 18.41 -1.97 21.16
C SER A 245 19.49 -0.90 21.15
N LEU A 246 20.73 -1.22 20.72
CA LEU A 246 21.78 -0.22 20.51
C LEU A 246 21.37 0.80 19.45
N LYS A 247 20.81 0.34 18.33
CA LYS A 247 20.25 1.25 17.31
C LYS A 247 19.10 2.11 17.88
N LEU A 248 18.27 1.57 18.76
CA LEU A 248 17.20 2.34 19.41
C LEU A 248 17.75 3.45 20.31
N ILE A 249 18.81 3.16 21.07
CA ILE A 249 19.52 4.14 21.90
C ILE A 249 20.12 5.24 21.01
N GLU A 250 20.80 4.85 19.93
CA GLU A 250 21.37 5.79 18.95
C GLU A 250 20.31 6.73 18.35
N LEU A 251 19.18 6.19 17.86
CA LEU A 251 18.08 6.99 17.34
C LEU A 251 17.46 7.91 18.39
N HIS A 252 17.34 7.45 19.64
CA HIS A 252 16.82 8.27 20.72
C HIS A 252 17.78 9.42 21.08
N ARG A 253 19.10 9.19 21.05
CA ARG A 253 20.10 10.25 21.26
C ARG A 253 20.06 11.28 20.14
N LEU A 254 19.97 10.85 18.88
CA LEU A 254 19.87 11.76 17.73
C LEU A 254 18.62 12.66 17.76
N ASN A 255 17.51 12.17 18.32
CA ASN A 255 16.26 12.93 18.40
C ASN A 255 16.18 13.88 19.62
N ASN A 256 17.07 13.74 20.60
CA ASN A 256 17.10 14.63 21.76
C ASN A 256 18.34 15.52 21.62
N ASP A 257 18.16 16.69 21.00
CA ASP A 257 19.20 17.66 20.62
C ASP A 257 20.12 18.20 21.75
N ASN A 258 20.00 17.68 22.98
CA ASN A 258 20.94 17.99 24.08
C ASN A 258 22.20 17.14 23.96
N LEU A 259 22.99 17.46 22.93
CA LEU A 259 24.21 16.74 22.51
C LEU A 259 25.47 17.11 23.31
N ASP A 260 25.33 17.78 24.46
CA ASP A 260 26.47 18.39 25.17
C ASP A 260 27.01 17.54 26.33
N SER A 261 26.62 16.27 26.41
CA SER A 261 27.04 15.39 27.50
C SER A 261 27.99 14.30 27.04
N ASP A 262 29.26 14.52 27.38
CA ASP A 262 30.42 13.65 27.17
C ASP A 262 30.28 12.35 27.99
N TYR A 263 29.39 11.44 27.56
CA TYR A 263 29.08 10.19 28.25
C TYR A 263 29.93 9.01 27.74
N SER A 264 30.79 8.52 28.63
CA SER A 264 31.48 7.22 28.56
C SER A 264 30.53 6.07 28.17
N LEU A 265 30.90 5.32 27.12
CA LEU A 265 29.98 4.69 26.17
C LEU A 265 29.54 3.25 26.48
N LEU A 266 29.90 2.65 27.63
CA LEU A 266 29.86 1.18 27.74
C LEU A 266 29.11 0.57 28.92
N ASP A 267 29.05 1.20 30.10
CA ASP A 267 28.39 0.59 31.27
C ASP A 267 26.98 1.15 31.57
N SER A 268 26.60 2.26 30.96
CA SER A 268 25.31 2.95 31.21
C SER A 268 24.13 2.45 30.34
N ASN A 269 24.39 1.56 29.38
CA ASN A 269 23.43 1.20 28.33
C ASN A 269 22.15 0.52 28.85
N SER A 270 22.21 -0.17 30.00
CA SER A 270 21.04 -0.83 30.60
C SER A 270 20.05 0.17 31.22
N SER A 271 20.56 1.18 31.94
CA SER A 271 19.70 2.19 32.58
C SER A 271 19.05 3.09 31.53
N GLU A 272 19.82 3.54 30.55
CA GLU A 272 19.32 4.41 29.47
C GLU A 272 18.22 3.72 28.66
N LEU A 273 18.37 2.43 28.37
CA LEU A 273 17.34 1.66 27.68
C LEU A 273 16.06 1.56 28.51
N VAL A 274 16.16 1.32 29.81
CA VAL A 274 14.99 1.29 30.70
C VAL A 274 14.30 2.65 30.73
N ASP A 275 15.06 3.74 30.74
CA ASP A 275 14.50 5.10 30.76
C ASP A 275 13.88 5.48 29.41
N ILE A 276 14.47 5.06 28.29
CA ILE A 276 13.88 5.18 26.95
C ILE A 276 12.54 4.43 26.94
N LEU A 277 12.51 3.17 27.38
CA LEU A 277 11.28 2.37 27.41
C LEU A 277 10.21 2.94 28.34
N LYS A 278 10.60 3.54 29.47
CA LYS A 278 9.69 4.25 30.37
C LYS A 278 9.15 5.52 29.72
N LYS A 279 10.01 6.33 29.09
CA LYS A 279 9.61 7.55 28.34
C LYS A 279 8.65 7.21 27.20
N LEU A 280 8.85 6.05 26.58
CA LEU A 280 7.96 5.54 25.56
C LEU A 280 6.62 5.05 26.11
N GLY A 281 6.45 4.95 27.44
CA GLY A 281 5.18 4.87 28.19
C GLY A 281 4.24 3.70 27.87
N GLU A 282 4.49 2.96 26.80
CA GLU A 282 3.46 2.27 26.04
C GLU A 282 3.86 0.85 25.69
N VAL A 283 4.97 0.29 26.21
CA VAL A 283 5.38 -1.08 25.82
C VAL A 283 4.28 -2.10 26.15
N GLU A 284 3.67 -2.02 27.33
CA GLU A 284 2.53 -2.85 27.73
C GLU A 284 1.34 -2.65 26.79
N GLU A 285 1.01 -1.39 26.48
CA GLU A 285 -0.09 -1.05 25.57
C GLU A 285 0.18 -1.53 24.14
N ILE A 286 1.42 -1.40 23.64
CA ILE A 286 1.83 -1.89 22.33
C ILE A 286 1.70 -3.41 22.29
N ILE A 287 2.16 -4.14 23.31
CA ILE A 287 1.99 -5.59 23.41
C ILE A 287 0.50 -5.95 23.37
N LEU A 288 -0.33 -5.32 24.20
CA LEU A 288 -1.78 -5.53 24.22
C LEU A 288 -2.42 -5.25 22.86
N ASN A 289 -2.05 -4.15 22.20
CA ASN A 289 -2.57 -3.77 20.90
C ASN A 289 -2.14 -4.76 19.80
N LYS A 290 -0.94 -5.34 19.87
CA LYS A 290 -0.50 -6.39 18.94
C LYS A 290 -1.25 -7.71 19.17
N LEU A 291 -1.47 -8.09 20.43
CA LEU A 291 -2.23 -9.29 20.80
C LEU A 291 -3.71 -9.14 20.40
N ASP A 292 -4.35 -8.01 20.69
CA ASP A 292 -5.73 -7.72 20.30
C ASP A 292 -5.90 -7.70 18.78
N ALA A 293 -5.00 -7.04 18.04
CA ALA A 293 -5.00 -7.07 16.58
C ALA A 293 -4.84 -8.49 16.03
N THR A 294 -4.14 -9.37 16.76
CA THR A 294 -4.00 -10.78 16.40
C THR A 294 -5.31 -11.52 16.68
N ALA A 295 -5.90 -11.35 17.87
CA ALA A 295 -7.20 -11.90 18.25
C ALA A 295 -8.30 -11.53 17.24
N GLN A 296 -8.38 -10.26 16.83
CA GLN A 296 -9.33 -9.77 15.83
C GLN A 296 -9.15 -10.45 14.47
N ARG A 297 -7.91 -10.70 14.03
CA ARG A 297 -7.64 -11.44 12.78
C ARG A 297 -8.15 -12.88 12.88
N PHE A 298 -7.95 -13.54 14.01
CA PHE A 298 -8.46 -14.89 14.24
C PHE A 298 -9.99 -14.93 14.31
N LYS A 299 -10.63 -14.00 15.02
CA LYS A 299 -12.09 -13.86 15.05
C LYS A 299 -12.67 -13.64 13.65
N LYS A 300 -12.04 -12.77 12.86
CA LYS A 300 -12.42 -12.55 11.46
C LYS A 300 -12.26 -13.82 10.61
N ALA A 301 -11.12 -14.50 10.73
CA ALA A 301 -10.88 -15.76 10.00
C ALA A 301 -11.86 -16.87 10.42
N ALA A 302 -12.19 -16.98 11.71
CA ALA A 302 -13.15 -17.95 12.23
C ALA A 302 -14.60 -17.63 11.78
N THR A 303 -14.99 -16.35 11.78
CA THR A 303 -16.30 -15.91 11.29
C THR A 303 -16.43 -16.20 9.80
N GLN A 304 -15.40 -15.85 9.02
CA GLN A 304 -15.33 -16.20 7.59
C GLN A 304 -15.48 -17.72 7.41
N ARG A 305 -14.71 -18.54 8.15
CA ARG A 305 -14.86 -20.01 8.11
C ARG A 305 -16.29 -20.45 8.41
N ARG A 306 -16.93 -19.94 9.46
CA ARG A 306 -18.31 -20.29 9.83
C ARG A 306 -19.32 -19.90 8.75
N GLU A 307 -19.20 -18.71 8.16
CA GLU A 307 -20.07 -18.27 7.07
C GLU A 307 -19.94 -19.17 5.83
N TYR A 308 -18.74 -19.69 5.57
CA TYR A 308 -18.49 -20.59 4.44
C TYR A 308 -18.92 -22.04 4.72
N PHE A 309 -18.60 -22.61 5.89
CA PHE A 309 -18.95 -24.00 6.24
C PHE A 309 -20.36 -24.18 6.76
N GLY A 310 -21.01 -23.12 7.26
CA GLY A 310 -22.40 -23.15 7.72
C GLY A 310 -23.42 -23.42 6.60
N ARG A 311 -22.97 -23.52 5.34
CA ARG A 311 -23.79 -23.90 4.17
C ARG A 311 -23.79 -25.40 3.84
N GLY A 312 -23.31 -26.26 4.74
CA GLY A 312 -23.72 -27.68 4.76
C GLY A 312 -22.93 -28.66 3.90
N ASP A 313 -21.95 -28.22 3.10
CA ASP A 313 -21.11 -29.15 2.34
C ASP A 313 -19.78 -29.39 3.07
N GLY A 314 -19.62 -30.63 3.55
CA GLY A 314 -18.56 -31.06 4.45
C GLY A 314 -17.13 -30.95 3.89
N ASP A 315 -16.24 -30.58 4.81
CA ASP A 315 -14.92 -31.19 5.05
C ASP A 315 -13.97 -31.45 3.89
N SER A 316 -13.58 -30.36 3.24
CA SER A 316 -12.24 -30.28 2.67
C SER A 316 -11.52 -29.07 3.24
N THR A 317 -10.62 -29.31 4.21
CA THR A 317 -9.58 -28.35 4.65
C THR A 317 -8.77 -27.80 3.47
N GLY A 318 -8.67 -28.56 2.37
CA GLY A 318 -8.12 -28.11 1.10
C GLY A 318 -8.93 -27.01 0.41
N SER A 319 -10.26 -27.09 0.44
CA SER A 319 -11.17 -26.08 -0.14
C SER A 319 -11.03 -24.72 0.54
N LEU A 320 -10.92 -24.71 1.87
CA LEU A 320 -10.72 -23.47 2.64
C LEU A 320 -9.38 -22.82 2.30
N THR A 321 -8.31 -23.61 2.23
CA THR A 321 -6.97 -23.09 1.89
C THR A 321 -6.97 -22.44 0.51
N LEU A 322 -7.62 -23.07 -0.48
CA LEU A 322 -7.76 -22.51 -1.83
C LEU A 322 -8.56 -21.20 -1.82
N LEU A 323 -9.67 -21.13 -1.07
CA LEU A 323 -10.50 -19.93 -0.98
C LEU A 323 -9.78 -18.77 -0.29
N ILE A 324 -9.11 -19.01 0.83
CA ILE A 324 -8.33 -17.95 1.50
C ILE A 324 -7.19 -17.49 0.59
N THR A 325 -6.53 -18.42 -0.10
CA THR A 325 -5.50 -18.09 -1.09
C THR A 325 -6.07 -17.21 -2.20
N ARG A 326 -7.25 -17.56 -2.73
CA ARG A 326 -7.97 -16.77 -3.74
C ARG A 326 -8.39 -15.39 -3.23
N GLU A 327 -8.85 -15.27 -1.99
CA GLU A 327 -9.21 -13.97 -1.40
C GLU A 327 -7.96 -13.10 -1.17
N LEU A 328 -6.86 -13.68 -0.68
CA LEU A 328 -5.59 -12.99 -0.52
C LEU A 328 -5.01 -12.57 -1.87
N GLU A 329 -5.11 -13.43 -2.89
CA GLU A 329 -4.70 -13.14 -4.24
C GLU A 329 -5.57 -12.05 -4.87
N SER A 330 -6.88 -12.11 -4.69
CA SER A 330 -7.81 -11.04 -5.08
C SER A 330 -7.45 -9.71 -4.42
N LYS A 331 -7.20 -9.70 -3.10
CA LYS A 331 -6.74 -8.50 -2.37
C LYS A 331 -5.39 -7.99 -2.86
N ARG A 332 -4.44 -8.89 -3.16
CA ARG A 332 -3.15 -8.53 -3.75
C ARG A 332 -3.35 -7.91 -5.13
N VAL A 333 -4.24 -8.47 -5.95
CA VAL A 333 -4.57 -7.94 -7.28
C VAL A 333 -5.24 -6.57 -7.16
N THR A 334 -6.22 -6.38 -6.26
CA THR A 334 -6.86 -5.07 -6.04
C THR A 334 -5.87 -4.04 -5.52
N ASN A 335 -5.01 -4.41 -4.56
CA ASN A 335 -3.96 -3.52 -4.04
C ASN A 335 -2.98 -3.12 -5.13
N ARG A 336 -2.48 -4.07 -5.92
CA ARG A 336 -1.59 -3.80 -7.07
C ARG A 336 -2.25 -2.87 -8.08
N ARG A 337 -3.55 -3.05 -8.37
CA ARG A 337 -4.30 -2.15 -9.27
C ARG A 337 -4.38 -0.74 -8.70
N GLY A 338 -4.63 -0.60 -7.41
CA GLY A 338 -4.60 0.69 -6.71
C GLY A 338 -3.23 1.36 -6.78
N GLU A 339 -2.18 0.62 -6.45
CA GLU A 339 -0.78 1.11 -6.53
C GLU A 339 -0.38 1.53 -7.94
N ARG A 340 -0.81 0.79 -8.97
CA ARG A 340 -0.56 1.16 -10.37
C ARG A 340 -1.27 2.44 -10.78
N ARG A 341 -2.55 2.62 -10.41
CA ARG A 341 -3.30 3.85 -10.67
C ARG A 341 -2.62 5.06 -10.04
N ARG A 342 -2.21 4.92 -8.77
CA ARG A 342 -1.43 5.95 -8.07
C ARG A 342 -0.09 6.24 -8.75
N GLY A 343 0.66 5.20 -9.10
CA GLY A 343 1.93 5.36 -9.81
C GLY A 343 1.76 6.05 -11.17
N LEU A 344 0.65 5.82 -11.87
CA LEU A 344 0.31 6.50 -13.12
C LEU A 344 -0.04 7.97 -12.89
N TYR A 345 -0.86 8.27 -11.87
CA TYR A 345 -1.19 9.64 -11.48
C TYR A 345 0.06 10.46 -11.19
N ILE A 346 0.93 9.95 -10.31
CA ILE A 346 2.15 10.63 -9.89
C ILE A 346 3.11 10.83 -11.07
N ARG A 347 3.25 9.83 -11.94
CA ARG A 347 4.06 9.97 -13.15
C ARG A 347 3.55 11.08 -14.05
N ARG A 348 2.24 11.13 -14.32
CA ARG A 348 1.66 12.18 -15.16
C ARG A 348 1.85 13.56 -14.56
N HIS A 349 1.70 13.67 -13.24
CA HIS A 349 2.01 14.89 -12.50
C HIS A 349 3.46 15.34 -12.76
N MET A 350 4.45 14.45 -12.59
CA MET A 350 5.86 14.76 -12.85
C MET A 350 6.12 15.16 -14.31
N ILE A 351 5.49 14.48 -15.28
CA ILE A 351 5.64 14.84 -16.70
C ILE A 351 5.11 16.24 -16.93
N ILE A 352 3.92 16.55 -16.41
CA ILE A 352 3.30 17.87 -16.55
C ILE A 352 4.19 18.95 -15.94
N GLU A 353 4.67 18.75 -14.70
CA GLU A 353 5.58 19.69 -14.05
C GLU A 353 6.87 19.91 -14.85
N GLU A 354 7.51 18.82 -15.32
CA GLU A 354 8.72 18.88 -16.13
C GLU A 354 8.49 19.67 -17.42
N GLN A 355 7.35 19.49 -18.09
CA GLN A 355 7.04 20.18 -19.34
C GLN A 355 6.62 21.64 -19.13
N VAL A 356 5.91 21.96 -18.04
CA VAL A 356 5.60 23.36 -17.67
C VAL A 356 6.87 24.15 -17.37
N GLN A 357 7.88 23.52 -16.75
CA GLN A 357 9.16 24.18 -16.42
C GLN A 357 10.09 24.36 -17.63
N LYS A 358 9.97 23.51 -18.66
CA LYS A 358 10.77 23.64 -19.88
C LYS A 358 10.39 24.92 -20.63
N ARG A 359 11.32 25.86 -20.73
CA ARG A 359 11.16 27.07 -21.55
C ARG A 359 11.12 26.66 -23.03
N GLY A 360 9.96 26.82 -23.68
CA GLY A 360 9.75 26.45 -25.09
C GLY A 360 8.35 26.81 -25.59
N GLN A 361 8.04 26.38 -26.82
CA GLN A 361 6.68 26.47 -27.37
C GLN A 361 5.74 25.49 -26.63
N ASP A 362 4.47 25.86 -26.51
CA ASP A 362 3.38 25.16 -25.78
C ASP A 362 3.27 25.31 -24.24
N THR A 363 3.95 26.27 -23.62
CA THR A 363 3.76 26.53 -22.16
C THR A 363 2.28 26.76 -21.79
N THR A 364 1.53 27.49 -22.61
CA THR A 364 0.08 27.73 -22.41
C THR A 364 -0.72 26.43 -22.38
N ASN A 365 -0.48 25.52 -23.34
CA ASN A 365 -1.17 24.23 -23.40
C ASN A 365 -0.82 23.36 -22.19
N TRP A 366 0.44 23.32 -21.77
CA TRP A 366 0.86 22.58 -20.59
C TRP A 366 0.27 23.16 -19.29
N SER A 367 0.11 24.48 -19.17
CA SER A 367 -0.61 25.09 -18.05
C SER A 367 -2.10 24.73 -18.02
N LEU A 368 -2.76 24.65 -19.19
CA LEU A 368 -4.14 24.16 -19.28
C LEU A 368 -4.24 22.68 -18.88
N ILE A 369 -3.32 21.83 -19.36
CA ILE A 369 -3.21 20.43 -18.95
C ILE A 369 -3.04 20.34 -17.43
N GLN A 370 -2.16 21.17 -16.84
CA GLN A 370 -1.92 21.19 -15.40
C GLN A 370 -3.18 21.58 -14.62
N GLY A 371 -3.87 22.63 -15.04
CA GLY A 371 -5.14 23.06 -14.45
C GLY A 371 -6.22 21.98 -14.51
N ALA A 372 -6.39 21.34 -15.67
CA ALA A 372 -7.34 20.25 -15.82
C ALA A 372 -6.96 19.00 -15.00
N PHE A 373 -5.66 18.65 -14.97
CA PHE A 373 -5.16 17.50 -14.22
C PHE A 373 -5.29 17.68 -12.70
N ALA A 374 -5.19 18.92 -12.19
CA ALA A 374 -5.37 19.24 -10.77
C ALA A 374 -6.76 18.89 -10.22
N HIS A 375 -7.77 18.75 -11.10
CA HIS A 375 -9.11 18.29 -10.71
C HIS A 375 -9.22 16.77 -10.59
N LEU A 376 -8.27 16.00 -11.13
CA LEU A 376 -8.29 14.54 -11.16
C LEU A 376 -7.52 13.96 -9.97
N GLU A 377 -7.90 12.77 -9.52
CA GLU A 377 -7.23 12.02 -8.46
C GLU A 377 -6.67 10.68 -8.95
N ASP A 378 -5.93 9.96 -8.09
CA ASP A 378 -5.47 8.60 -8.40
C ASP A 378 -6.63 7.63 -8.68
N GLY A 379 -7.77 7.87 -8.02
CA GLY A 379 -9.04 7.20 -8.26
C GLY A 379 -9.56 7.37 -9.68
N ASP A 380 -9.25 8.49 -10.35
CA ASP A 380 -9.74 8.86 -11.68
C ASP A 380 -8.91 8.25 -12.81
N MET A 381 -7.69 7.79 -12.52
CA MET A 381 -6.86 7.07 -13.49
C MET A 381 -7.50 5.73 -13.91
N SER A 382 -7.39 5.39 -15.20
CA SER A 382 -7.83 4.09 -15.71
C SER A 382 -7.01 2.96 -15.09
N SER A 383 -7.66 1.86 -14.73
CA SER A 383 -6.94 0.67 -14.28
C SER A 383 -6.32 -0.04 -15.50
N ASP A 384 -5.00 -0.15 -15.49
CA ASP A 384 -4.24 -0.99 -16.40
C ASP A 384 -4.39 -2.47 -15.96
N GLU A 385 -5.06 -3.29 -16.78
CA GLU A 385 -5.10 -4.74 -16.59
C GLU A 385 -3.97 -5.42 -17.36
N THR A 386 -3.19 -6.19 -16.63
CA THR A 386 -2.31 -7.22 -17.19
C THR A 386 -2.98 -8.54 -16.83
N GLU A 387 -3.77 -9.10 -17.75
CA GLU A 387 -4.58 -10.30 -17.48
C GLU A 387 -3.72 -11.50 -17.04
N THR A 388 -2.44 -11.52 -17.41
CA THR A 388 -1.49 -12.52 -16.94
C THR A 388 -0.07 -11.98 -16.99
N GLU A 389 0.73 -12.19 -15.94
CA GLU A 389 2.21 -12.14 -16.00
C GLU A 389 2.71 -13.37 -16.80
N LYS A 390 2.21 -13.55 -18.04
CA LYS A 390 2.56 -14.69 -18.88
C LYS A 390 4.00 -14.53 -19.36
N GLY A 391 4.91 -15.21 -18.66
CA GLY A 391 6.28 -15.52 -19.08
C GLY A 391 7.23 -14.32 -19.17
N PHE A 392 8.48 -14.53 -18.74
CA PHE A 392 9.56 -13.55 -18.86
C PHE A 392 9.94 -13.21 -20.32
N TYR A 393 9.36 -13.92 -21.31
CA TYR A 393 9.79 -13.86 -22.70
C TYR A 393 8.85 -13.09 -23.64
N ALA A 394 7.64 -12.73 -23.21
CA ALA A 394 6.72 -11.93 -24.03
C ALA A 394 6.82 -10.45 -23.66
N SER A 395 6.85 -9.56 -24.66
CA SER A 395 6.72 -8.12 -24.43
C SER A 395 5.41 -7.86 -23.70
N LYS A 396 5.51 -7.22 -22.52
CA LYS A 396 4.37 -7.05 -21.64
C LYS A 396 3.43 -5.99 -22.22
N VAL A 397 2.38 -6.43 -22.89
CA VAL A 397 1.29 -5.57 -23.36
C VAL A 397 0.32 -5.32 -22.21
N VAL A 398 0.01 -4.05 -21.96
CA VAL A 398 -0.96 -3.63 -20.95
C VAL A 398 -2.27 -3.26 -21.62
N ARG A 399 -3.38 -3.80 -21.10
CA ARG A 399 -4.73 -3.46 -21.58
C ARG A 399 -5.34 -2.39 -20.69
N ARG A 400 -5.79 -1.28 -21.28
CA ARG A 400 -6.41 -0.18 -20.54
C ARG A 400 -7.92 -0.41 -20.44
N ARG A 401 -8.47 -0.44 -19.22
CA ARG A 401 -9.94 -0.38 -19.05
C ARG A 401 -10.41 1.05 -19.20
N LYS A 402 -11.24 1.32 -20.21
CA LYS A 402 -11.89 2.63 -20.40
C LYS A 402 -12.86 2.90 -19.26
N LYS A 403 -12.83 4.12 -18.74
CA LYS A 403 -13.87 4.63 -17.83
C LYS A 403 -14.87 5.39 -18.67
N MET A 404 -16.05 4.80 -18.86
CA MET A 404 -17.06 5.32 -19.78
C MET A 404 -17.52 6.72 -19.41
N TRP A 405 -17.53 7.03 -18.11
CA TRP A 405 -17.95 8.31 -17.58
C TRP A 405 -16.92 9.44 -17.74
N ILE A 406 -15.67 9.17 -18.12
CA ILE A 406 -14.68 10.23 -18.38
C ILE A 406 -14.80 10.68 -19.83
N ASN A 407 -14.87 11.99 -20.06
CA ASN A 407 -14.90 12.61 -21.39
C ASN A 407 -13.72 12.08 -22.24
N PRO A 408 -13.97 11.61 -23.49
CA PRO A 408 -12.91 11.22 -24.42
C PRO A 408 -11.77 12.24 -24.56
N GLU A 409 -12.05 13.55 -24.55
CA GLU A 409 -11.04 14.61 -24.64
C GLU A 409 -10.06 14.55 -23.46
N VAL A 410 -10.55 14.37 -22.24
CA VAL A 410 -9.71 14.17 -21.05
C VAL A 410 -8.88 12.90 -21.20
N SER A 411 -9.45 11.84 -21.79
CA SER A 411 -8.70 10.60 -22.04
C SER A 411 -7.58 10.78 -23.07
N SER A 412 -7.82 11.57 -24.12
CA SER A 412 -6.82 11.96 -25.13
C SER A 412 -5.74 12.84 -24.51
N MET A 413 -6.12 13.81 -23.67
CA MET A 413 -5.17 14.63 -22.91
C MET A 413 -4.24 13.80 -22.06
N LEU A 414 -4.78 12.86 -21.30
CA LEU A 414 -3.98 11.96 -20.47
C LEU A 414 -3.10 11.02 -21.31
N HIS A 415 -3.48 10.71 -22.54
CA HIS A 415 -2.66 9.92 -23.46
C HIS A 415 -1.50 10.74 -24.01
N PHE A 416 -1.75 11.98 -24.43
CA PHE A 416 -0.74 12.94 -24.84
C PHE A 416 0.33 13.13 -23.75
N VAL A 417 -0.09 13.34 -22.49
CA VAL A 417 0.87 13.41 -21.36
C VAL A 417 1.74 12.15 -21.27
N ASP A 418 1.18 10.96 -21.46
CA ASP A 418 1.95 9.71 -21.39
C ASP A 418 3.00 9.59 -22.53
N GLN A 419 2.79 10.21 -23.69
CA GLN A 419 3.74 10.20 -24.82
C GLN A 419 5.01 11.00 -24.50
N HIS A 420 4.92 11.99 -23.61
CA HIS A 420 6.06 12.80 -23.17
C HIS A 420 6.87 12.16 -22.04
N TYR A 421 6.60 10.90 -21.67
CA TYR A 421 7.41 10.20 -20.68
C TYR A 421 8.83 9.93 -21.21
N ASN A 422 9.84 10.53 -20.58
CA ASN A 422 11.24 10.18 -20.79
C ASN A 422 11.66 9.06 -19.81
N PRO A 423 12.11 7.88 -20.30
CA PRO A 423 12.59 6.80 -19.43
C PRO A 423 13.92 7.11 -18.76
N ARG A 424 14.62 8.17 -19.17
CA ARG A 424 15.88 8.62 -18.58
C ARG A 424 15.65 9.82 -17.67
N THR A 425 16.41 9.86 -16.58
CA THR A 425 16.55 11.04 -15.70
C THR A 425 17.36 12.13 -16.42
N ALA A 426 17.46 13.31 -15.81
CA ALA A 426 18.34 14.38 -16.29
C ALA A 426 19.81 13.93 -16.35
N SER A 427 20.24 13.01 -15.48
CA SER A 427 21.59 12.41 -15.50
C SER A 427 21.77 11.30 -16.55
N GLY A 428 20.74 11.00 -17.34
CA GLY A 428 20.77 9.96 -18.37
C GLY A 428 20.59 8.52 -17.84
N THR A 429 20.52 8.33 -16.52
CA THR A 429 20.23 7.04 -15.90
C THR A 429 18.79 6.63 -16.16
N LEU A 430 18.52 5.32 -16.27
CA LEU A 430 17.14 4.84 -16.43
C LEU A 430 16.35 5.09 -15.15
N LYS A 431 15.21 5.77 -15.26
CA LYS A 431 14.28 6.00 -14.13
C LYS A 431 13.89 4.64 -13.53
N LYS A 432 14.15 4.45 -12.24
CA LYS A 432 13.73 3.23 -11.51
C LYS A 432 12.19 3.16 -11.54
N GLY A 433 11.66 2.04 -12.03
CA GLY A 433 10.22 1.78 -12.08
C GLY A 433 9.78 1.17 -13.40
N SER A 434 8.49 0.85 -13.50
CA SER A 434 7.91 0.33 -14.75
C SER A 434 7.79 1.48 -15.75
N ALA A 435 8.68 1.56 -16.73
CA ALA A 435 8.49 2.40 -17.91
C ALA A 435 7.07 2.19 -18.50
N PRO A 436 6.47 3.18 -19.18
CA PRO A 436 5.22 3.02 -19.88
C PRO A 436 5.35 1.80 -20.78
N LEU A 437 4.59 0.77 -20.46
CA LEU A 437 4.48 -0.40 -21.31
C LEU A 437 3.63 0.03 -22.50
N LYS A 438 3.86 -0.58 -23.66
CA LYS A 438 2.98 -0.39 -24.82
C LYS A 438 1.55 -0.71 -24.36
N ARG A 439 0.67 0.28 -24.46
CA ARG A 439 -0.73 0.16 -24.09
C ARG A 439 -1.54 -0.08 -25.34
N GLU A 440 -2.33 -1.14 -25.33
CA GLU A 440 -3.28 -1.42 -26.41
C GLU A 440 -4.69 -1.23 -25.86
N ILE A 441 -5.49 -0.44 -26.58
CA ILE A 441 -6.92 -0.32 -26.30
C ILE A 441 -7.57 -1.57 -26.85
N THR A 442 -8.05 -2.44 -25.98
CA THR A 442 -8.83 -3.61 -26.42
C THR A 442 -10.23 -3.15 -26.81
N HIS A 443 -10.50 -3.12 -28.12
CA HIS A 443 -11.85 -3.07 -28.67
C HIS A 443 -12.53 -4.41 -28.31
N GLY A 444 -13.41 -4.45 -27.31
CA GLY A 444 -13.99 -5.74 -26.92
C GLY A 444 -14.96 -5.77 -25.74
N SER A 445 -14.52 -5.64 -24.48
CA SER A 445 -15.47 -5.93 -23.37
C SER A 445 -15.09 -5.45 -21.97
N CYS A 446 -14.01 -4.69 -21.78
CA CYS A 446 -13.51 -4.39 -20.43
C CYS A 446 -13.77 -2.95 -20.01
N ASN A 447 -15.02 -2.48 -20.10
CA ASN A 447 -15.39 -1.20 -19.50
C ASN A 447 -15.24 -1.28 -17.98
N SER A 448 -14.69 -0.23 -17.39
CA SER A 448 -14.58 -0.12 -15.94
C SER A 448 -15.96 0.11 -15.34
N VAL A 449 -16.36 -0.73 -14.38
CA VAL A 449 -17.55 -0.53 -13.52
C VAL A 449 -17.34 0.52 -12.41
N ALA A 450 -16.23 1.26 -12.47
CA ALA A 450 -15.96 2.32 -11.51
C ALA A 450 -16.99 3.44 -11.66
N LEU A 451 -17.65 3.78 -10.56
CA LEU A 451 -18.63 4.87 -10.52
C LEU A 451 -17.94 6.24 -10.73
N PRO A 452 -18.65 7.21 -11.32
CA PRO A 452 -18.15 8.58 -11.43
C PRO A 452 -18.01 9.22 -10.04
N ARG A 453 -16.99 10.07 -9.88
CA ARG A 453 -16.77 10.84 -8.66
C ARG A 453 -17.61 12.12 -8.71
N PRO A 454 -18.33 12.50 -7.64
CA PRO A 454 -19.08 13.74 -7.61
C PRO A 454 -18.17 14.97 -7.57
N LYS A 455 -18.72 16.14 -7.90
CA LYS A 455 -18.07 17.47 -7.80
C LYS A 455 -16.83 17.67 -8.69
N LEU A 456 -16.69 16.89 -9.77
CA LEU A 456 -15.79 17.23 -10.87
C LEU A 456 -16.40 18.35 -11.75
N PRO A 457 -15.57 19.13 -12.46
CA PRO A 457 -16.02 20.00 -13.54
C PRO A 457 -16.93 19.28 -14.54
N PHE A 458 -17.99 19.97 -14.99
CA PHE A 458 -19.03 19.39 -15.84
C PHE A 458 -18.48 18.69 -17.10
N ASN A 459 -17.52 19.32 -17.77
CA ASN A 459 -16.95 18.81 -19.02
C ASN A 459 -15.90 17.71 -18.85
N ILE A 460 -15.58 17.29 -17.63
CA ILE A 460 -14.82 16.05 -17.38
C ILE A 460 -15.71 14.82 -17.53
N TYR A 461 -17.02 14.97 -17.33
CA TYR A 461 -17.96 13.87 -17.50
C TYR A 461 -18.29 13.64 -18.97
N ASN A 462 -18.38 12.37 -19.36
CA ASN A 462 -18.94 11.96 -20.63
C ASN A 462 -20.47 11.91 -20.51
N VAL A 463 -21.10 13.05 -20.81
CA VAL A 463 -22.57 13.22 -20.71
C VAL A 463 -23.33 12.22 -21.58
N LYS A 464 -22.75 11.80 -22.73
CA LYS A 464 -23.38 10.83 -23.63
C LYS A 464 -23.56 9.46 -22.99
N GLU A 465 -22.62 9.04 -22.14
CA GLU A 465 -22.63 7.71 -21.52
C GLU A 465 -23.33 7.69 -20.16
N LEU A 466 -23.25 8.78 -19.39
CA LEU A 466 -23.88 8.86 -18.06
C LEU A 466 -25.36 9.26 -18.09
N GLY A 467 -25.77 10.02 -19.11
CA GLY A 467 -27.04 10.72 -19.12
C GLY A 467 -27.03 11.98 -18.25
N LEU A 468 -27.84 12.97 -18.64
CA LEU A 468 -27.84 14.30 -18.03
C LEU A 468 -28.28 14.27 -16.56
N GLU A 469 -29.24 13.43 -16.21
CA GLU A 469 -29.79 13.35 -14.85
C GLU A 469 -28.76 12.78 -13.87
N THR A 470 -28.06 11.72 -14.25
CA THR A 470 -26.93 11.19 -13.48
C THR A 470 -25.88 12.27 -13.26
N VAL A 471 -25.54 13.04 -14.30
CA VAL A 471 -24.57 14.14 -14.18
C VAL A 471 -25.06 15.21 -13.20
N ARG A 472 -26.35 15.57 -13.20
CA ARG A 472 -26.92 16.51 -12.22
C ARG A 472 -26.78 16.00 -10.79
N THR A 473 -27.03 14.72 -10.53
CA THR A 473 -26.88 14.13 -9.17
C THR A 473 -25.44 14.19 -8.66
N LEU A 474 -24.45 14.25 -9.56
CA LEU A 474 -23.03 14.37 -9.22
C LEU A 474 -22.63 15.78 -8.78
N GLN A 475 -23.53 16.77 -8.84
CA GLN A 475 -23.29 18.18 -8.47
C GLN A 475 -22.01 18.72 -9.15
N PRO A 476 -21.99 18.78 -10.48
CA PRO A 476 -20.80 19.14 -11.23
C PRO A 476 -20.40 20.59 -10.92
N LYS A 477 -19.08 20.84 -10.89
CA LYS A 477 -18.53 22.20 -10.83
C LYS A 477 -18.61 22.86 -12.21
N GLU A 478 -18.33 24.16 -12.24
CA GLU A 478 -18.19 24.91 -13.49
C GLU A 478 -17.22 24.21 -14.45
N PRO A 479 -17.52 24.22 -15.76
CA PRO A 479 -16.65 23.63 -16.75
C PRO A 479 -15.30 24.35 -16.78
N ILE A 480 -14.24 23.58 -16.99
CA ILE A 480 -12.87 24.09 -17.12
C ILE A 480 -12.48 24.14 -18.60
N ILE A 481 -11.45 24.90 -18.96
CA ILE A 481 -10.91 24.86 -20.33
C ILE A 481 -10.08 23.58 -20.46
N LEU A 482 -10.48 22.70 -21.38
CA LEU A 482 -9.66 21.55 -21.76
C LEU A 482 -8.74 21.96 -22.93
N PRO A 483 -7.47 21.55 -22.92
CA PRO A 483 -6.56 21.83 -24.01
C PRO A 483 -7.00 21.09 -25.27
N GLU A 484 -6.95 21.77 -26.42
CA GLU A 484 -7.16 21.14 -27.72
C GLU A 484 -5.93 20.29 -28.04
N ILE A 485 -6.11 18.97 -28.05
CA ILE A 485 -5.03 18.02 -28.32
C ILE A 485 -5.38 17.31 -29.61
N TYR A 486 -4.62 17.64 -30.65
CA TYR A 486 -4.71 16.97 -31.95
C TYR A 486 -4.32 15.51 -31.77
N SER A 487 -5.32 14.62 -31.84
CA SER A 487 -5.04 13.18 -31.83
C SER A 487 -4.37 12.80 -33.13
N PHE A 488 -3.12 12.34 -33.05
CA PHE A 488 -2.37 11.80 -34.20
C PHE A 488 -3.02 10.55 -34.84
N ASP A 489 -4.05 9.99 -34.21
CA ASP A 489 -4.75 8.78 -34.66
C ASP A 489 -5.83 9.05 -35.71
N ASP A 490 -5.93 10.27 -36.26
CA ASP A 490 -6.80 10.52 -37.42
C ASP A 490 -5.96 10.36 -38.71
N PRO A 491 -5.93 9.17 -39.34
CA PRO A 491 -5.09 8.91 -40.51
C PRO A 491 -5.42 9.80 -41.70
N THR A 492 -6.55 10.50 -41.66
CA THR A 492 -7.01 11.47 -42.66
C THR A 492 -6.30 12.82 -42.64
N SER A 493 -5.51 13.15 -41.60
CA SER A 493 -4.83 14.46 -41.52
C SER A 493 -3.41 14.50 -42.11
N MET A 494 -2.94 13.43 -42.76
CA MET A 494 -1.61 13.33 -43.39
C MET A 494 -1.63 13.53 -44.92
N GLU A 495 -2.75 13.95 -45.51
CA GLU A 495 -2.84 14.30 -46.95
C GLU A 495 -2.67 15.81 -47.23
N GLY A 496 -2.03 16.56 -46.33
CA GLY A 496 -1.78 18.01 -46.47
C GLY A 496 -0.36 18.35 -46.91
#